data_AF-X0WAJ2-F1
#
_entry.id   AF-X0WAJ2-F1
#
_cell.length_a   1.000
_cell.length_b   1.000
_cell.length_c   1.000
_cell.angle_alpha   90.00
_cell.angle_beta   90.00
_cell.angle_gamma   90.00
#
_symmetry.space_group_name_H-M   'P 1'
#
loop_
_entity.id
_entity.type
_entity.pdbx_description
1 polymer ?
#
loop_
_entity_poly.entity_id
_entity_poly.type
_entity_poly.pdbx_seq_one_letter_code
_entity_poly.pdbx_strand_id
1 'polypeptide(L)'
;MFDQGSSIPLDFLAITDEETADTSLILELRNLVGGQVEFEGSPGVARTNFQQIVQALGSAIFVQDGSSQVPSFEVRVFDGRMWSPWFMVVG
;
A
#
# COMPACT_ATOMS: atom_id res chain seq x y z
N MET A 1 17.59 5.07 -21.49
CA MET A 1 17.90 5.30 -20.06
C MET A 1 16.69 4.79 -19.31
N PHE A 2 16.82 3.69 -18.58
CA PHE A 2 15.73 3.12 -17.80
C PHE A 2 15.73 3.86 -16.46
N ASP A 3 14.61 4.51 -16.14
CA ASP A 3 14.40 5.20 -14.88
C ASP A 3 14.50 4.16 -13.75
N GLN A 4 15.56 4.24 -12.96
CA GLN A 4 15.76 3.36 -11.81
C GLN A 4 14.87 3.91 -10.68
N GLY A 5 13.82 3.18 -10.30
CA GLY A 5 13.11 3.42 -9.03
C GLY A 5 11.96 4.42 -9.07
N SER A 6 11.17 4.42 -10.14
CA SER A 6 9.90 5.17 -10.15
C SER A 6 9.02 4.72 -8.98
N SER A 7 8.48 5.70 -8.24
CA SER A 7 7.60 5.47 -7.10
C SER A 7 6.18 5.90 -7.40
N ILE A 8 5.21 5.11 -6.93
CA ILE A 8 3.78 5.41 -7.03
C ILE A 8 3.26 5.73 -5.63
N PRO A 9 2.77 6.96 -5.37
CA PRO A 9 2.10 7.30 -4.11
C PRO A 9 0.89 6.40 -3.86
N LEU A 10 0.67 5.98 -2.61
CA LEU A 10 -0.42 5.07 -2.23
C LEU A 10 -1.55 5.77 -1.44
N ASP A 11 -1.60 7.10 -1.45
CA ASP A 11 -2.66 7.88 -0.81
C ASP A 11 -4.05 7.60 -1.41
N PHE A 12 -4.12 7.08 -2.64
CA PHE A 12 -5.36 6.58 -3.25
C PHE A 12 -5.96 5.35 -2.53
N LEU A 13 -5.21 4.68 -1.64
CA LEU A 13 -5.71 3.57 -0.81
C LEU A 13 -6.48 4.05 0.43
N ALA A 14 -6.73 5.34 0.59
CA ALA A 14 -7.56 5.85 1.67
C ALA A 14 -8.99 5.29 1.57
N ILE A 15 -9.42 4.56 2.61
CA ILE A 15 -10.76 3.98 2.74
C ILE A 15 -11.48 4.67 3.89
N THR A 16 -12.75 5.02 3.71
CA THR A 16 -13.59 5.54 4.80
C THR A 16 -14.57 4.47 5.25
N ASP A 17 -14.81 4.38 6.54
CA ASP A 17 -15.85 3.54 7.14
C ASP A 17 -16.74 4.40 8.03
N GLU A 18 -18.07 4.21 7.98
CA GLU A 18 -19.01 5.07 8.73
C GLU A 18 -18.93 4.85 10.25
N GLU A 19 -18.54 3.65 10.69
CA GLU A 19 -18.45 3.28 12.10
C GLU A 19 -17.03 3.37 12.66
N THR A 20 -16.02 3.36 11.78
CA THR A 20 -14.61 3.21 12.16
C THR A 20 -13.79 4.38 11.65
N ALA A 21 -13.16 5.11 12.57
CA ALA A 21 -12.24 6.18 12.21
C ALA A 21 -11.07 5.64 11.37
N ASP A 22 -10.67 6.38 10.33
CA ASP A 22 -9.58 6.01 9.41
C ASP A 22 -8.31 5.57 10.15
N THR A 23 -7.98 6.24 11.26
CA THR A 23 -6.79 5.95 12.07
C THR A 23 -6.80 4.59 12.77
N SER A 24 -7.97 3.94 12.84
CA SER A 24 -8.16 2.60 13.42
C SER A 24 -8.20 1.50 12.36
N LEU A 25 -8.29 1.85 11.07
CA LEU A 25 -8.27 0.88 9.98
C LEU A 25 -6.87 0.31 9.79
N ILE A 26 -6.77 -1.00 9.56
CA ILE A 26 -5.52 -1.69 9.25
C ILE A 26 -5.57 -2.18 7.81
N LEU A 27 -4.60 -1.77 7.01
CA LEU A 27 -4.41 -2.24 5.63
C LEU A 27 -3.45 -3.42 5.63
N GLU A 28 -3.80 -4.47 4.88
CA GLU A 28 -2.94 -5.61 4.59
C GLU A 28 -2.75 -5.74 3.08
N LEU A 29 -1.50 -5.92 2.67
CA LEU A 29 -1.06 -6.07 1.30
C LEU A 29 -0.44 -7.46 1.08
N ARG A 30 -0.68 -8.04 -0.08
CA ARG A 30 -0.02 -9.30 -0.49
C ARG A 30 0.16 -9.37 -2.00
N ASN A 31 0.87 -10.41 -2.44
CA ASN A 31 1.09 -10.71 -3.86
C ASN A 31 1.64 -9.50 -4.63
N LEU A 32 2.62 -8.82 -4.04
CA LEU A 32 3.29 -7.67 -4.67
C LEU A 32 4.12 -8.16 -5.86
N VAL A 33 3.90 -7.56 -7.02
CA VAL A 33 4.59 -7.85 -8.28
C VAL A 33 5.22 -6.57 -8.80
N GLY A 34 6.46 -6.68 -9.28
CA GLY A 34 7.19 -5.56 -9.90
C GLY A 34 7.71 -4.51 -8.92
N GLY A 35 7.77 -4.83 -7.62
CA GLY A 35 8.26 -3.92 -6.59
C GLY A 35 7.82 -4.27 -5.17
N GLN A 36 7.94 -3.29 -4.29
CA GLN A 36 7.57 -3.38 -2.88
C GLN A 36 6.97 -2.07 -2.37
N VAL A 37 6.19 -2.13 -1.29
CA VAL A 37 5.73 -0.93 -0.60
C VAL A 37 6.72 -0.54 0.48
N GLU A 38 7.04 0.74 0.55
CA GLU A 38 7.96 1.34 1.52
C GLU A 38 7.34 2.59 2.13
N PHE A 39 7.94 3.08 3.22
CA PHE A 39 7.70 4.44 3.69
C PHE A 39 8.86 5.34 3.29
N GLU A 40 8.59 6.58 2.86
CA GLU A 40 9.64 7.55 2.45
C GLU A 40 10.76 7.72 3.49
N GLY A 41 10.45 7.59 4.78
CA GLY A 41 11.42 7.66 5.88
C GLY A 41 12.17 6.34 6.19
N SER A 42 11.94 5.27 5.43
CA SER A 42 12.53 3.94 5.64
C SER A 42 12.75 3.20 4.31
N PRO A 43 13.58 3.75 3.41
CA PRO A 43 13.81 3.15 2.10
C PRO A 43 14.43 1.75 2.21
N GLY A 44 14.05 0.86 1.30
CA GLY A 44 14.50 -0.53 1.23
C GLY A 44 13.86 -1.49 2.25
N VAL A 45 12.92 -1.01 3.07
CA VAL A 45 12.20 -1.84 4.05
C VAL A 45 10.78 -2.11 3.57
N ALA A 46 10.52 -3.33 3.10
CA ALA A 46 9.20 -3.74 2.65
C ALA A 46 8.15 -3.67 3.77
N ARG A 47 6.98 -3.11 3.44
CA ARG A 47 5.79 -3.01 4.30
C ARG A 47 4.63 -3.73 3.64
N THR A 48 4.05 -4.69 4.35
CA THR A 48 2.87 -5.45 3.89
C THR A 48 1.68 -5.32 4.83
N ASN A 49 1.84 -4.63 5.95
CA ASN A 49 0.78 -4.26 6.86
C ASN A 49 1.08 -2.90 7.47
N PHE A 50 0.06 -2.04 7.59
CA PHE A 50 0.17 -0.76 8.28
C PHE A 50 -1.21 -0.19 8.60
N GLN A 51 -1.25 0.70 9.59
CA GLN A 51 -2.46 1.43 9.93
C GLN A 51 -2.73 2.52 8.89
N GLN A 52 -4.00 2.77 8.60
CA GLN A 52 -4.45 3.82 7.68
C GLN A 52 -4.47 5.21 8.35
N ILE A 53 -3.46 5.53 9.16
CA ILE A 53 -3.30 6.88 9.66
C ILE A 53 -2.78 7.77 8.52
N VAL A 54 -3.20 9.04 8.48
CA VAL A 54 -2.83 10.02 7.43
C VAL A 54 -1.32 10.06 7.19
N GLN A 55 -0.51 9.95 8.24
CA GLN A 55 0.95 9.94 8.14
C GLN A 55 1.51 8.67 7.46
N ALA A 56 0.90 7.50 7.69
CA ALA A 56 1.34 6.24 7.09
C ALA A 56 0.99 6.21 5.61
N LEU A 57 -0.25 6.54 5.24
CA LEU A 57 -0.65 6.62 3.83
C LEU A 57 0.10 7.70 3.06
N GLY A 58 0.26 8.90 3.64
CA GLY A 58 0.95 10.01 3.00
C GLY A 58 2.46 9.80 2.82
N SER A 59 3.05 8.79 3.48
CA SER A 59 4.44 8.40 3.28
C SER A 59 4.60 7.04 2.60
N ALA A 60 3.51 6.34 2.31
CA ALA A 60 3.54 5.04 1.66
C ALA A 60 3.73 5.20 0.15
N ILE A 61 4.75 4.53 -0.37
CA ILE A 61 5.07 4.53 -1.80
C ILE A 61 5.29 3.09 -2.27
N PHE A 62 4.84 2.77 -3.48
CA PHE A 62 5.25 1.56 -4.17
C PHE A 62 6.53 1.84 -4.96
N VAL A 63 7.63 1.17 -4.60
CA VAL A 63 8.93 1.31 -5.26
C VAL A 63 9.09 0.16 -6.25
N GLN A 64 9.25 0.49 -7.53
CA GLN A 64 9.45 -0.50 -8.58
C GLN A 64 10.85 -1.14 -8.49
N ASP A 65 10.93 -2.45 -8.73
CA ASP A 65 12.19 -3.22 -8.66
C ASP A 65 13.03 -3.18 -9.95
N GLY A 66 12.58 -2.41 -10.95
CA GLY A 66 13.23 -2.31 -12.27
C GLY A 66 12.90 -3.47 -13.21
N SER A 67 12.01 -4.39 -12.83
CA SER A 67 11.48 -5.41 -13.74
C SER A 67 10.53 -4.79 -14.78
N SER A 68 10.27 -5.53 -15.85
CA SER A 68 9.31 -5.14 -16.90
C SER A 68 7.87 -5.59 -16.57
N GLN A 69 7.63 -6.09 -15.36
CA GLN A 69 6.30 -6.50 -14.93
C GLN A 69 5.46 -5.27 -14.60
N VAL A 70 4.19 -5.30 -14.99
CA VAL A 70 3.23 -4.27 -14.55
C VAL A 70 3.04 -4.38 -13.04
N PRO A 71 3.25 -3.30 -12.27
CA PRO A 71 3.07 -3.31 -10.83
C PRO A 71 1.66 -3.76 -10.44
N SER A 72 1.58 -4.69 -9.49
CA SER A 72 0.28 -5.08 -8.92
C SER A 72 0.41 -5.62 -7.51
N PHE A 73 -0.68 -5.52 -6.75
CA PHE A 73 -0.80 -6.09 -5.41
C PHE A 73 -2.28 -6.28 -5.05
N GLU A 74 -2.55 -7.10 -4.05
CA GLU A 74 -3.88 -7.18 -3.45
C GLU A 74 -3.88 -6.46 -2.11
N VAL A 75 -4.98 -5.76 -1.81
CA VAL A 75 -5.20 -5.04 -0.56
C VAL A 75 -6.52 -5.46 0.07
N ARG A 76 -6.56 -5.48 1.40
CA ARG A 76 -7.80 -5.52 2.18
C ARG A 76 -7.68 -4.66 3.44
N VAL A 77 -8.81 -4.32 4.04
CA VAL A 77 -8.87 -3.50 5.24
C VAL A 77 -9.55 -4.26 6.39
N PHE A 78 -9.09 -4.01 7.61
CA PHE A 78 -9.70 -4.47 8.85
C PHE A 78 -10.20 -3.27 9.66
N ASP A 79 -11.46 -3.32 10.08
CA ASP A 79 -12.14 -2.26 10.85
C ASP A 79 -12.11 -2.50 12.37
N GLY A 80 -11.39 -3.52 12.84
CA GLY A 80 -11.43 -3.94 14.24
C GLY A 80 -12.40 -5.09 14.52
N ARG A 81 -13.29 -5.41 13.57
CA ARG A 81 -14.30 -6.48 13.67
C ARG A 81 -14.17 -7.50 12.55
N MET A 82 -14.06 -7.04 11.31
CA MET A 82 -14.09 -7.86 10.10
C MET A 82 -13.07 -7.37 9.06
N TRP A 83 -12.60 -8.32 8.26
CA TRP A 83 -11.80 -8.01 7.08
C TRP A 83 -12.72 -7.81 5.88
N SER A 84 -12.41 -6.80 5.07
CA SER A 84 -12.96 -6.71 3.73
C SER A 84 -12.50 -7.90 2.87
N PRO A 85 -13.23 -8.22 1.79
CA PRO A 85 -12.68 -9.02 0.71
C PRO A 85 -11.38 -8.41 0.17
N TRP A 86 -10.57 -9.25 -0.48
CA TRP A 86 -9.40 -8.80 -1.20
C TRP A 86 -9.80 -8.03 -2.46
N PHE A 87 -9.15 -6.90 -2.68
CA PHE A 87 -9.24 -6.10 -3.90
C PHE A 87 -7.88 -6.07 -4.59
N MET A 88 -7.86 -6.24 -5.92
CA MET A 88 -6.62 -6.18 -6.69
C MET A 88 -6.38 -4.77 -7.23
N VAL A 89 -5.17 -4.26 -6.99
CA VAL A 89 -4.67 -3.00 -7.51
C VAL A 89 -3.64 -3.29 -8.60
N VAL A 90 -3.78 -2.59 -9.72
CA VAL A 90 -2.86 -2.66 -10.87
C VAL A 90 -2.41 -1.23 -11.18
N GLY A 91 -1.10 -1.04 -11.28
CA GLY A 91 -0.45 0.25 -11.55
C GLY A 91 -0.21 0.52 -13.03
#